data_AF-A0A9D7YBU9-F1
#
_entry.id   AF-A0A9D7YBU9-F1
#
_cell.length_a   1.000
_cell.length_b   1.000
_cell.length_c   1.000
_cell.angle_alpha   90.00
_cell.angle_beta   90.00
_cell.angle_gamma   90.00
#
_symmetry.space_group_name_H-M   'P 1'
#
loop_
_entity.id
_entity.type
_entity.pdbx_description
1 polymer ?
#
loop_
_entity_poly.entity_id
_entity_poly.type
_entity_poly.pdbx_seq_one_letter_code
_entity_poly.pdbx_strand_id
1 'polypeptide(L)'
;MKILHFTSLFLLVGLTSCDLFDSANPDSKLGGDQSVIGEVGNTFSLGSISGVNGFKAEVKTLDAGVSDISASLTISDPVILEMAKSVPEFKWNGNTLSVTKKYRITEEGIQNVYDEGNFTLVKYDDKVGDSYSIKVDGKKITREVEYKSTTDDYGWGMMNIKVMKVGETGRPVAGVSKIEYILNHKFGVVGFKAYFEDGSSKEVRFFSKN
;
A
#
# COMPACT_ATOMS: atom_id res chain seq x y z
N MET A 1 69.03 29.70 4.38
CA MET A 1 68.22 30.89 4.67
C MET A 1 66.76 30.58 4.32
N LYS A 2 65.87 30.74 5.32
CA LYS A 2 64.40 30.67 5.31
C LYS A 2 63.70 29.31 5.14
N ILE A 3 63.34 28.77 6.31
CA ILE A 3 62.15 27.96 6.60
C ILE A 3 60.89 28.77 6.25
N LEU A 4 59.85 28.13 5.67
CA LEU A 4 58.47 28.60 5.82
C LEU A 4 57.50 27.41 5.81
N HIS A 5 56.65 27.39 6.84
CA HIS A 5 55.55 26.46 7.12
C HIS A 5 54.28 26.81 6.32
N PHE A 6 53.17 26.10 6.65
CA PHE A 6 51.75 26.35 6.35
C PHE A 6 51.21 25.64 5.10
N THR A 7 50.15 24.81 5.11
CA THR A 7 49.20 24.36 6.15
C THR A 7 48.43 23.16 5.58
N SER A 8 48.06 22.22 6.45
CA SER A 8 46.99 21.25 6.22
C SER A 8 45.66 21.95 5.89
N LEU A 9 44.95 21.49 4.86
CA LEU A 9 43.50 21.63 4.80
C LEU A 9 42.89 20.32 4.29
N PHE A 10 42.70 19.42 5.25
CA PHE A 10 41.79 18.29 5.16
C PHE A 10 40.38 18.86 5.00
N LEU A 11 39.90 19.00 3.76
CA LEU A 11 38.51 19.36 3.49
C LEU A 11 37.66 18.12 3.70
N LEU A 12 37.34 17.85 4.96
CA LEU A 12 36.27 16.94 5.35
C LEU A 12 34.96 17.62 4.92
N VAL A 13 34.53 17.36 3.68
CA VAL A 13 33.14 17.64 3.28
C VAL A 13 32.29 16.62 4.03
N GLY A 14 31.95 16.96 5.27
CA GLY A 14 30.85 16.33 5.98
C GLY A 14 29.59 16.66 5.20
N LEU A 15 29.21 15.76 4.29
CA LEU A 15 27.85 15.70 3.78
C LEU A 15 26.97 15.35 4.98
N THR A 16 26.45 16.37 5.64
CA THR A 16 25.36 16.26 6.60
C THR A 16 24.12 15.80 5.84
N SER A 17 24.02 14.51 5.52
CA SER A 17 22.84 13.91 4.89
C SER A 17 21.75 13.59 5.91
N CYS A 18 21.56 14.43 6.93
CA CYS A 18 20.56 14.15 7.98
C CYS A 18 19.15 14.68 7.65
N ASP A 19 18.99 15.54 6.64
CA ASP A 19 17.65 16.06 6.28
C ASP A 19 17.05 15.46 4.99
N LEU A 20 17.82 14.68 4.22
CA LEU A 20 17.33 14.11 2.95
C LEU A 20 16.49 12.84 3.11
N PHE A 21 16.52 12.20 4.28
CA PHE A 21 15.86 10.91 4.49
C PHE A 21 14.46 11.00 5.12
N ASP A 22 14.02 12.20 5.52
CA ASP A 22 12.79 12.36 6.32
C ASP A 22 11.68 13.18 5.64
N SER A 23 11.88 13.61 4.39
CA SER A 23 10.81 14.22 3.58
C SER A 23 9.85 13.11 3.12
N ALA A 24 8.68 13.06 3.74
CA ALA A 24 7.53 12.32 3.22
C ALA A 24 6.58 13.35 2.61
N ASN A 25 6.42 13.30 1.28
CA ASN A 25 5.67 14.29 0.53
C ASN A 25 4.47 13.61 -0.14
N PRO A 26 3.24 14.08 0.12
CA PRO A 26 2.08 13.58 -0.59
C PRO A 26 2.27 13.71 -2.11
N ASP A 27 1.75 12.72 -2.82
CA ASP A 27 1.86 12.66 -4.27
C ASP A 27 0.89 13.64 -4.95
N SER A 28 1.24 14.01 -6.18
CA SER A 28 0.29 14.66 -7.07
C SER A 28 -0.92 13.77 -7.34
N LYS A 29 -2.04 14.40 -7.71
CA LYS A 29 -3.23 13.68 -8.14
C LYS A 29 -2.89 12.78 -9.33
N LEU A 30 -3.23 11.49 -9.22
CA LEU A 30 -3.13 10.54 -10.31
C LEU A 30 -4.03 10.96 -11.49
N GLY A 31 -3.50 10.85 -12.72
CA GLY A 31 -4.19 11.13 -13.97
C GLY A 31 -5.04 9.95 -14.45
N GLY A 32 -5.32 9.93 -15.75
CA GLY A 32 -6.10 8.87 -16.39
C GLY A 32 -7.61 8.95 -16.19
N ASP A 33 -8.32 8.18 -17.00
CA ASP A 33 -9.77 8.03 -16.91
C ASP A 33 -10.17 7.12 -15.73
N GLN A 34 -11.39 7.30 -15.24
CA GLN A 34 -11.95 6.48 -14.16
C GLN A 34 -12.02 5.01 -14.59
N SER A 35 -11.47 4.12 -13.76
CA SER A 35 -11.56 2.68 -14.01
C SER A 35 -12.87 2.10 -13.47
N VAL A 36 -13.39 1.08 -14.18
CA VAL A 36 -14.55 0.27 -13.77
C VAL A 36 -14.40 -0.35 -12.37
N ILE A 37 -13.17 -0.56 -11.89
CA ILE A 37 -12.91 -1.05 -10.54
C ILE A 37 -13.43 -0.07 -9.47
N GLY A 38 -13.36 1.23 -9.75
CA GLY A 38 -13.77 2.30 -8.84
C GLY A 38 -15.22 2.76 -9.02
N GLU A 39 -16.01 2.10 -9.86
CA GLU A 39 -17.42 2.45 -10.08
C GLU A 39 -18.32 1.94 -8.95
N VAL A 40 -19.38 2.72 -8.67
CA VAL A 40 -20.37 2.41 -7.63
C VAL A 40 -21.00 1.04 -7.89
N GLY A 41 -21.10 0.23 -6.83
CA GLY A 41 -21.67 -1.11 -6.90
C GLY A 41 -20.66 -2.21 -7.25
N ASN A 42 -19.43 -1.87 -7.66
CA ASN A 42 -18.38 -2.89 -7.74
C ASN A 42 -18.15 -3.51 -6.35
N THR A 43 -18.00 -4.84 -6.31
CA THR A 43 -17.80 -5.60 -5.07
C THR A 43 -16.52 -6.40 -5.13
N PHE A 44 -15.96 -6.69 -3.96
CA PHE A 44 -14.74 -7.47 -3.83
C PHE A 44 -14.99 -8.71 -2.99
N SER A 45 -14.26 -9.77 -3.29
CA SER A 45 -14.23 -10.99 -2.50
C SER A 45 -12.80 -11.35 -2.11
N LEU A 46 -12.69 -12.05 -0.98
CA LEU A 46 -11.44 -12.48 -0.37
C LEU A 46 -11.29 -13.98 -0.55
N GLY A 47 -10.09 -14.46 -0.85
CA GLY A 47 -9.76 -15.87 -0.68
C GLY A 47 -9.94 -16.30 0.78
N SER A 48 -10.25 -17.57 1.01
CA SER A 48 -10.47 -18.08 2.37
C SER A 48 -9.23 -17.93 3.24
N ILE A 49 -9.40 -17.34 4.42
CA ILE A 49 -8.37 -17.24 5.47
C ILE A 49 -8.94 -17.89 6.73
N SER A 50 -8.18 -18.78 7.35
CA SER A 50 -8.58 -19.36 8.64
C SER A 50 -8.85 -18.27 9.67
N GLY A 51 -10.01 -18.35 10.32
CA GLY A 51 -10.40 -17.39 11.35
C GLY A 51 -10.82 -16.01 10.85
N VAL A 52 -11.03 -15.81 9.54
CA VAL A 52 -11.62 -14.59 8.96
C VAL A 52 -12.86 -14.97 8.18
N ASN A 53 -13.99 -14.35 8.50
CA ASN A 53 -15.29 -14.68 7.93
C ASN A 53 -16.07 -13.43 7.52
N GLY A 54 -17.08 -13.64 6.66
CA GLY A 54 -18.07 -12.61 6.36
C GLY A 54 -17.50 -11.36 5.66
N PHE A 55 -16.40 -11.50 4.91
CA PHE A 55 -15.83 -10.39 4.15
C PHE A 55 -16.86 -9.83 3.16
N LYS A 56 -17.09 -8.53 3.26
CA LYS A 56 -17.89 -7.73 2.34
C LYS A 56 -17.11 -6.48 2.04
N ALA A 57 -16.91 -6.17 0.76
CA ALA A 57 -16.38 -4.89 0.35
C ALA A 57 -17.06 -4.41 -0.93
N GLU A 58 -17.31 -3.11 -1.00
CA GLU A 58 -18.11 -2.49 -2.06
C GLU A 58 -17.71 -1.02 -2.23
N VAL A 59 -17.72 -0.54 -3.47
CA VAL A 59 -17.68 0.89 -3.79
C VAL A 59 -19.05 1.51 -3.49
N LYS A 60 -19.13 2.34 -2.45
CA LYS A 60 -20.38 2.98 -2.01
C LYS A 60 -20.72 4.25 -2.75
N THR A 61 -19.71 5.08 -3.00
CA THR A 61 -19.85 6.35 -3.72
C THR A 61 -18.69 6.53 -4.67
N LEU A 62 -18.94 7.28 -5.74
CA LEU A 62 -17.92 7.79 -6.64
C LEU A 62 -18.25 9.26 -6.86
N ASP A 63 -17.41 10.15 -6.37
CA ASP A 63 -17.58 11.59 -6.52
C ASP A 63 -16.25 12.24 -6.92
N ALA A 64 -16.28 13.13 -7.90
CA ALA A 64 -15.10 13.80 -8.45
C ALA A 64 -13.89 12.87 -8.75
N GLY A 65 -14.14 11.63 -9.18
CA GLY A 65 -13.11 10.63 -9.46
C GLY A 65 -12.47 9.98 -8.23
N VAL A 66 -13.15 10.03 -7.07
CA VAL A 66 -12.74 9.39 -5.83
C VAL A 66 -13.85 8.45 -5.35
N SER A 67 -13.48 7.19 -5.19
CA SER A 67 -14.32 6.10 -4.72
C SER A 67 -14.22 5.95 -3.20
N ASP A 68 -15.36 5.85 -2.51
CA ASP A 68 -15.40 5.41 -1.11
C ASP A 68 -15.64 3.90 -1.08
N ILE A 69 -14.62 3.15 -0.68
CA ILE A 69 -14.70 1.69 -0.57
C ILE A 69 -14.90 1.34 0.89
N SER A 70 -16.06 0.76 1.19
CA SER A 70 -16.37 0.23 2.52
C SER A 70 -16.08 -1.26 2.57
N ALA A 71 -15.39 -1.71 3.62
CA ALA A 71 -15.11 -3.12 3.88
C ALA A 71 -15.51 -3.50 5.31
N SER A 72 -15.96 -4.75 5.49
CA SER A 72 -16.22 -5.35 6.79
C SER A 72 -15.94 -6.85 6.77
N LEU A 73 -15.48 -7.38 7.90
CA LEU A 73 -15.24 -8.80 8.12
C LEU A 73 -15.25 -9.10 9.62
N THR A 74 -15.36 -10.38 9.98
CA THR A 74 -15.29 -10.87 11.36
C THR A 74 -14.04 -11.72 11.55
N ILE A 75 -13.28 -11.45 12.62
CA ILE A 75 -12.05 -12.19 12.94
C ILE A 75 -12.27 -13.02 14.21
N SER A 76 -12.17 -14.34 14.10
CA SER A 76 -12.22 -15.27 15.23
C SER A 76 -10.84 -15.75 15.67
N ASP A 77 -9.82 -15.62 14.84
CA ASP A 77 -8.44 -15.93 15.22
C ASP A 77 -7.90 -14.83 16.17
N PRO A 78 -7.49 -15.17 17.40
CA PRO A 78 -7.09 -14.16 18.40
C PRO A 78 -5.83 -13.40 18.00
N VAL A 79 -4.88 -14.05 17.31
CA VAL A 79 -3.62 -13.42 16.89
C VAL A 79 -3.91 -12.40 15.78
N ILE A 80 -4.70 -12.78 14.77
CA ILE A 80 -5.12 -11.86 13.70
C ILE A 80 -5.96 -10.71 14.29
N LEU A 81 -6.81 -10.98 15.27
CA LEU A 81 -7.63 -9.96 15.93
C LEU A 81 -6.78 -8.93 16.67
N GLU A 82 -5.78 -9.37 17.44
CA GLU A 82 -4.86 -8.47 18.14
C GLU A 82 -4.05 -7.60 17.17
N MET A 83 -3.51 -8.21 16.10
CA MET A 83 -2.79 -7.46 15.06
C MET A 83 -3.70 -6.43 14.40
N ALA A 84 -4.92 -6.81 14.00
CA ALA A 84 -5.86 -5.89 13.36
C ALA A 84 -6.30 -4.75 14.30
N LYS A 85 -6.45 -5.00 15.60
CA LYS A 85 -6.81 -3.97 16.60
C LYS A 85 -5.74 -2.90 16.79
N SER A 86 -4.49 -3.17 16.41
CA SER A 86 -3.42 -2.17 16.43
C SER A 86 -3.60 -1.07 15.36
N VAL A 87 -4.46 -1.29 14.36
CA VAL A 87 -4.69 -0.34 13.28
C VAL A 87 -5.79 0.65 13.68
N PRO A 88 -5.46 1.94 13.89
CA PRO A 88 -6.39 2.92 14.47
C PRO A 88 -7.59 3.26 13.58
N GLU A 89 -7.46 3.06 12.26
CA GLU A 89 -8.51 3.38 11.29
C GLU A 89 -9.68 2.39 11.27
N PHE A 90 -9.55 1.25 11.93
CA PHE A 90 -10.59 0.22 11.97
C PHE A 90 -11.61 0.49 13.07
N LYS A 91 -12.89 0.43 12.70
CA LYS A 91 -14.01 0.52 13.62
C LYS A 91 -14.43 -0.88 14.04
N TRP A 92 -14.55 -1.09 15.35
CA TRP A 92 -14.81 -2.41 15.93
C TRP A 92 -16.18 -2.51 16.58
N ASN A 93 -16.87 -3.62 16.33
CA ASN A 93 -18.02 -4.07 17.10
C ASN A 93 -17.80 -5.54 17.48
N GLY A 94 -17.35 -5.77 18.71
CA GLY A 94 -16.83 -7.08 19.13
C GLY A 94 -15.65 -7.51 18.26
N ASN A 95 -15.83 -8.60 17.51
CA ASN A 95 -14.82 -9.18 16.61
C ASN A 95 -15.02 -8.79 15.14
N THR A 96 -16.03 -7.97 14.85
CA THR A 96 -16.29 -7.45 13.51
C THR A 96 -15.59 -6.13 13.33
N LEU A 97 -14.75 -6.03 12.30
CA LEU A 97 -14.16 -4.77 11.86
C LEU A 97 -14.96 -4.19 10.72
N SER A 98 -14.92 -2.87 10.62
CA SER A 98 -15.38 -2.12 9.47
C SER A 98 -14.45 -0.94 9.20
N VAL A 99 -14.26 -0.62 7.93
CA VAL A 99 -13.43 0.51 7.49
C VAL A 99 -14.03 1.09 6.22
N THR A 100 -13.86 2.38 6.01
CA THR A 100 -14.11 3.02 4.71
C THR A 100 -12.90 3.86 4.35
N LYS A 101 -12.41 3.69 3.13
CA LYS A 101 -11.22 4.36 2.62
C LYS A 101 -11.51 4.97 1.26
N LYS A 102 -10.87 6.12 1.02
CA LYS A 102 -11.00 6.86 -0.24
C LYS A 102 -9.89 6.45 -1.19
N TYR A 103 -10.26 6.12 -2.41
CA TYR A 103 -9.34 5.74 -3.47
C TYR A 103 -9.63 6.49 -4.74
N ARG A 104 -8.59 6.92 -5.43
CA ARG A 104 -8.64 7.27 -6.85
C ARG A 104 -8.15 6.06 -7.62
N ILE A 105 -9.02 5.51 -8.47
CA ILE A 105 -8.76 4.29 -9.24
C ILE A 105 -8.98 4.61 -10.70
N THR A 106 -7.90 4.62 -11.46
CA THR A 106 -7.86 5.10 -12.84
C THR A 106 -7.18 4.08 -13.73
N GLU A 107 -7.23 4.28 -15.04
CA GLU A 107 -6.47 3.46 -15.98
C GLU A 107 -4.95 3.60 -15.81
N GLU A 108 -4.46 4.68 -15.19
CA GLU A 108 -3.04 4.89 -14.93
C GLU A 108 -2.57 4.23 -13.62
N GLY A 109 -3.47 3.94 -12.68
CA GLY A 109 -3.08 3.37 -11.39
C GLY A 109 -4.11 3.50 -10.27
N ILE A 110 -3.64 3.28 -9.04
CA ILE A 110 -4.43 3.35 -7.81
C ILE A 110 -3.74 4.25 -6.80
N GLN A 111 -4.51 5.11 -6.13
CA GLN A 111 -4.01 6.05 -5.15
C GLN A 111 -4.96 6.16 -3.96
N ASN A 112 -4.44 6.11 -2.74
CA ASN A 112 -5.18 6.47 -1.54
C ASN A 112 -5.34 8.00 -1.49
N VAL A 113 -6.50 8.46 -1.03
CA VAL A 113 -6.77 9.88 -0.80
C VAL A 113 -6.96 10.08 0.70
N TYR A 114 -6.03 10.79 1.34
CA TYR A 114 -6.09 11.19 2.75
C TYR A 114 -6.34 12.70 2.85
N ASP A 115 -6.67 13.17 4.04
CA ASP A 115 -6.80 14.61 4.32
C ASP A 115 -5.42 15.29 4.20
N GLU A 116 -4.35 14.58 4.55
CA GLU A 116 -2.96 15.02 4.42
C GLU A 116 -2.44 15.02 2.97
N GLY A 117 -3.19 14.40 2.04
CA GLY A 117 -2.88 14.38 0.62
C GLY A 117 -2.95 12.99 0.00
N ASN A 118 -2.47 12.87 -1.23
CA ASN A 118 -2.57 11.61 -1.95
C ASN A 118 -1.36 10.69 -1.68
N PHE A 119 -1.60 9.39 -1.68
CA PHE A 119 -0.56 8.39 -1.51
C PHE A 119 -0.71 7.27 -2.52
N THR A 120 0.19 7.25 -3.50
CA THR A 120 0.14 6.34 -4.64
C THR A 120 0.33 4.91 -4.16
N LEU A 121 -0.56 4.02 -4.59
CA LEU A 121 -0.41 2.58 -4.38
C LEU A 121 0.36 1.96 -5.54
N VAL A 122 0.05 2.35 -6.77
CA VAL A 122 0.77 1.96 -7.98
C VAL A 122 0.46 2.95 -9.11
N LYS A 123 1.43 3.20 -9.99
CA LYS A 123 1.15 3.57 -11.38
C LYS A 123 1.60 2.43 -12.27
N TYR A 124 0.78 2.09 -13.26
CA TYR A 124 1.04 0.90 -14.07
C TYR A 124 2.24 1.05 -15.03
N ASP A 125 2.72 2.27 -15.24
CA ASP A 125 3.94 2.58 -16.00
C ASP A 125 5.22 2.62 -15.13
N ASP A 126 5.10 2.62 -13.80
CA ASP A 126 6.23 2.64 -12.87
C ASP A 126 7.25 1.51 -13.13
N LYS A 127 8.50 1.78 -12.77
CA LYS A 127 9.62 0.86 -12.83
C LYS A 127 9.95 0.34 -11.43
N VAL A 128 10.63 -0.81 -11.39
CA VAL A 128 11.18 -1.32 -10.12
C VAL A 128 12.12 -0.29 -9.51
N GLY A 129 11.95 -0.01 -8.22
CA GLY A 129 12.67 1.01 -7.47
C GLY A 129 11.95 2.36 -7.37
N ASP A 130 10.89 2.61 -8.13
CA ASP A 130 10.07 3.81 -7.95
C ASP A 130 9.37 3.75 -6.58
N SER A 131 9.34 4.89 -5.87
CA SER A 131 8.91 4.95 -4.47
C SER A 131 8.08 6.19 -4.15
N TYR A 132 7.16 6.02 -3.20
CA TYR A 132 6.20 7.01 -2.72
C TYR A 132 6.24 7.05 -1.19
N SER A 133 6.09 8.22 -0.57
CA SER A 133 6.00 8.28 0.89
C SER A 133 5.13 9.41 1.40
N ILE A 134 4.38 9.15 2.46
CA ILE A 134 3.50 10.13 3.11
C ILE A 134 3.65 10.03 4.64
N LYS A 135 3.37 11.13 5.35
CA LYS A 135 3.15 11.10 6.80
C LYS A 135 1.65 10.97 7.07
N VAL A 136 1.25 9.87 7.72
CA VAL A 136 -0.12 9.66 8.22
C VAL A 136 -0.01 9.47 9.72
N ASP A 137 -0.77 10.26 10.49
CA ASP A 137 -0.73 10.26 11.97
C ASP A 137 0.70 10.39 12.54
N GLY A 138 1.53 11.21 11.91
CA GLY A 138 2.93 11.46 12.31
C GLY A 138 3.91 10.33 11.96
N LYS A 139 3.46 9.23 11.34
CA LYS A 139 4.33 8.12 10.91
C LYS A 139 4.58 8.19 9.41
N LYS A 140 5.86 8.10 9.02
CA LYS A 140 6.24 7.95 7.61
C LYS A 140 5.89 6.56 7.14
N ILE A 141 5.03 6.47 6.13
CA ILE A 141 4.71 5.24 5.40
C ILE A 141 5.35 5.37 4.02
N THR A 142 6.04 4.32 3.58
CA THR A 142 6.73 4.29 2.29
C THR A 142 6.27 3.11 1.47
N ARG A 143 6.07 3.31 0.17
CA ARG A 143 5.80 2.29 -0.83
C ARG A 143 6.92 2.26 -1.86
N GLU A 144 7.32 1.08 -2.29
CA GLU A 144 8.32 0.88 -3.34
C GLU A 144 7.84 -0.19 -4.31
N VAL A 145 8.00 0.04 -5.62
CA VAL A 145 7.75 -0.97 -6.64
C VAL A 145 8.88 -1.99 -6.61
N GLU A 146 8.61 -3.16 -6.06
CA GLU A 146 9.61 -4.22 -5.87
C GLU A 146 9.67 -5.19 -7.07
N TYR A 147 8.59 -5.26 -7.84
CA TYR A 147 8.48 -6.19 -8.96
C TYR A 147 7.46 -5.73 -10.00
N LYS A 148 7.74 -6.02 -11.27
CA LYS A 148 6.84 -5.81 -12.41
C LYS A 148 6.96 -6.98 -13.38
N SER A 149 5.86 -7.70 -13.58
CA SER A 149 5.80 -8.79 -14.55
C SER A 149 6.00 -8.27 -15.98
N THR A 150 6.71 -9.04 -16.81
CA THR A 150 6.74 -8.85 -18.26
C THR A 150 5.80 -9.82 -18.99
N THR A 151 5.39 -10.89 -18.31
CA THR A 151 4.54 -11.99 -18.79
C THR A 151 3.44 -12.33 -17.79
N ASP A 152 2.43 -13.11 -18.17
CA ASP A 152 1.43 -13.60 -17.22
C ASP A 152 2.03 -14.70 -16.33
N ASP A 153 2.56 -14.31 -15.17
CA ASP A 153 3.39 -15.14 -14.30
C ASP A 153 2.84 -15.30 -12.87
N TYR A 154 1.78 -14.57 -12.51
CA TYR A 154 1.15 -14.68 -11.20
C TYR A 154 -0.17 -15.45 -11.29
N GLY A 155 -0.25 -16.60 -10.61
CA GLY A 155 -1.45 -17.43 -10.55
C GLY A 155 -2.57 -16.78 -9.74
N TRP A 156 -3.68 -16.49 -10.40
CA TRP A 156 -4.85 -15.83 -9.83
C TRP A 156 -6.14 -16.56 -10.25
N GLY A 157 -6.71 -17.31 -9.31
CA GLY A 157 -7.82 -18.23 -9.62
C GLY A 157 -7.35 -19.34 -10.57
N MET A 158 -8.01 -19.46 -11.72
CA MET A 158 -7.73 -20.48 -12.76
C MET A 158 -6.84 -19.96 -13.90
N MET A 159 -6.29 -18.75 -13.78
CA MET A 159 -5.47 -18.14 -14.82
C MET A 159 -4.21 -17.49 -14.25
N ASN A 160 -3.22 -17.25 -15.10
CA ASN A 160 -2.09 -16.39 -14.76
C ASN A 160 -2.34 -14.98 -15.26
N ILE A 161 -1.81 -13.99 -14.54
CA ILE A 161 -1.91 -12.57 -14.88
C ILE A 161 -0.58 -11.87 -14.64
N LYS A 162 -0.30 -10.82 -15.41
CA LYS A 162 0.76 -9.84 -15.08
C LYS A 162 0.42 -9.11 -13.79
N VAL A 163 1.42 -8.89 -12.95
CA VAL A 163 1.25 -8.10 -11.73
C VAL A 163 2.39 -7.11 -11.53
N MET A 164 2.11 -6.09 -10.73
CA MET A 164 3.10 -5.28 -10.05
C MET A 164 3.03 -5.60 -8.56
N LYS A 165 4.18 -5.63 -7.90
CA LYS A 165 4.25 -5.79 -6.44
C LYS A 165 4.83 -4.54 -5.84
N VAL A 166 4.11 -3.98 -4.87
CA VAL A 166 4.50 -2.75 -4.19
C VAL A 166 4.62 -3.04 -2.70
N GLY A 167 5.85 -2.95 -2.18
CA GLY A 167 6.15 -3.15 -0.76
C GLY A 167 5.86 -1.88 0.03
N GLU A 168 5.08 -1.99 1.10
CA GLU A 168 4.78 -0.91 2.04
C GLU A 168 5.41 -1.19 3.41
N THR A 169 6.13 -0.19 3.93
CA THR A 169 6.77 -0.21 5.25
C THR A 169 6.39 1.02 6.07
N GLY A 170 6.57 0.93 7.39
CA GLY A 170 6.29 2.04 8.32
C GLY A 170 4.84 2.12 8.81
N ARG A 171 3.93 1.30 8.26
CA ARG A 171 2.56 1.18 8.79
C ARG A 171 2.59 0.58 10.19
N PRO A 172 1.88 1.17 11.18
CA PRO A 172 1.93 0.69 12.55
C PRO A 172 0.99 -0.50 12.80
N VAL A 173 1.24 -1.63 12.14
CA VAL A 173 0.53 -2.88 12.42
C VAL A 173 1.44 -3.75 13.29
N ALA A 174 0.99 -4.07 14.50
CA ALA A 174 1.77 -4.89 15.43
C ALA A 174 2.13 -6.25 14.81
N GLY A 175 3.39 -6.65 14.92
CA GLY A 175 3.90 -7.93 14.42
C GLY A 175 4.08 -8.01 12.89
N VAL A 176 3.84 -6.92 12.13
CA VAL A 176 4.00 -6.88 10.67
C VAL A 176 5.12 -5.92 10.30
N SER A 177 6.11 -6.43 9.58
CA SER A 177 7.28 -5.66 9.13
C SER A 177 7.08 -5.02 7.75
N LYS A 178 6.31 -5.67 6.86
CA LYS A 178 6.01 -5.20 5.50
C LYS A 178 4.67 -5.72 4.99
N ILE A 179 3.98 -4.93 4.18
CA ILE A 179 2.83 -5.36 3.38
C ILE A 179 3.21 -5.25 1.90
N GLU A 180 3.21 -6.35 1.16
CA GLU A 180 3.35 -6.34 -0.30
C GLU A 180 1.97 -6.35 -0.94
N TYR A 181 1.61 -5.29 -1.64
CA TYR A 181 0.42 -5.23 -2.46
C TYR A 181 0.68 -5.84 -3.83
N ILE A 182 -0.21 -6.71 -4.31
CA ILE A 182 -0.11 -7.38 -5.61
C ILE A 182 -1.22 -6.82 -6.49
N LEU A 183 -0.84 -6.15 -7.58
CA LEU A 183 -1.72 -5.29 -8.37
C LEU A 183 -1.71 -5.68 -9.84
N ASN A 184 -2.85 -5.56 -10.50
CA ASN A 184 -3.03 -5.78 -11.94
C ASN A 184 -3.82 -4.62 -12.55
N HIS A 185 -3.55 -4.26 -13.80
CA HIS A 185 -4.22 -3.12 -14.46
C HIS A 185 -5.73 -3.30 -14.63
N LYS A 186 -6.18 -4.55 -14.86
CA LYS A 186 -7.56 -4.89 -15.15
C LYS A 186 -8.36 -5.19 -13.89
N PHE A 187 -7.73 -5.84 -12.92
CA PHE A 187 -8.39 -6.38 -11.73
C PHE A 187 -8.11 -5.57 -10.45
N GLY A 188 -7.25 -4.56 -10.51
CA GLY A 188 -6.89 -3.73 -9.36
C GLY A 188 -5.99 -4.48 -8.38
N VAL A 189 -6.30 -4.41 -7.09
CA VAL A 189 -5.60 -5.22 -6.07
C VAL A 189 -6.09 -6.68 -6.18
N VAL A 190 -5.17 -7.57 -6.55
CA VAL A 190 -5.44 -9.01 -6.72
C VAL A 190 -4.94 -9.85 -5.54
N GLY A 191 -4.14 -9.24 -4.67
CA GLY A 191 -3.69 -9.84 -3.43
C GLY A 191 -2.91 -8.87 -2.56
N PHE A 192 -2.67 -9.27 -1.32
CA PHE A 192 -1.57 -8.73 -0.52
C PHE A 192 -0.85 -9.85 0.20
N LYS A 193 0.40 -9.59 0.59
CA LYS A 193 1.19 -10.47 1.41
C LYS A 193 1.75 -9.71 2.60
N ALA A 194 1.38 -10.14 3.80
CA ALA A 194 1.94 -9.63 5.03
C ALA A 194 3.23 -10.41 5.36
N TYR A 195 4.29 -9.67 5.65
CA TYR A 195 5.54 -10.19 6.19
C TYR A 195 5.57 -9.87 7.69
N PHE A 196 5.76 -10.88 8.51
CA PHE A 196 5.74 -10.76 9.96
C PHE A 196 7.14 -10.52 10.51
N GLU A 197 7.23 -9.98 11.72
CA GLU A 197 8.51 -9.71 12.40
C GLU A 197 9.28 -10.99 12.74
N ASP A 198 8.60 -12.14 12.83
CA ASP A 198 9.21 -13.46 13.03
C ASP A 198 9.81 -14.08 11.75
N GLY A 199 9.73 -13.36 10.61
CA GLY A 199 10.23 -13.80 9.30
C GLY A 199 9.25 -14.66 8.50
N SER A 200 8.10 -15.05 9.07
CA SER A 200 7.04 -15.72 8.33
C SER A 200 6.28 -14.75 7.42
N SER A 201 5.45 -15.28 6.51
CA SER A 201 4.57 -14.44 5.69
C SER A 201 3.27 -15.15 5.35
N LYS A 202 2.21 -14.37 5.11
CA LYS A 202 0.90 -14.86 4.66
C LYS A 202 0.40 -14.02 3.50
N GLU A 203 0.03 -14.70 2.42
CA GLU A 203 -0.58 -14.08 1.24
C GLU A 203 -2.08 -14.35 1.23
N VAL A 204 -2.83 -13.34 0.80
CA VAL A 204 -4.28 -13.36 0.67
C VAL A 204 -4.63 -12.83 -0.72
N ARG A 205 -5.53 -13.52 -1.40
CA ARG A 205 -6.01 -13.11 -2.73
C ARG A 205 -7.31 -12.32 -2.66
N PHE A 206 -7.45 -11.37 -3.57
CA PHE A 206 -8.63 -10.54 -3.76
C PHE A 206 -9.19 -10.73 -5.17
N PHE A 207 -10.51 -10.64 -5.29
CA PHE A 207 -11.20 -10.72 -6.56
C PHE A 207 -12.22 -9.58 -6.67
N SER A 208 -11.97 -8.65 -7.59
CA SER A 208 -12.93 -7.66 -8.05
C SER A 208 -14.01 -8.34 -8.89
N LYS A 209 -15.26 -7.90 -8.79
CA LYS A 209 -16.42 -8.43 -9.54
C LYS A 209 -17.00 -7.42 -10.53
N ASN A 210 -16.11 -6.57 -11.06
CA ASN A 210 -16.44 -5.60 -12.09
C ASN A 210 -16.79 -6.24 -13.44
#